data_AF-W1P0R7-F1
#
_entry.id   AF-W1P0R7-F1
#
_cell.length_a   1.000
_cell.length_b   1.000
_cell.length_c   1.000
_cell.angle_alpha   90.00
_cell.angle_beta   90.00
_cell.angle_gamma   90.00
#
_symmetry.space_group_name_H-M   'P 1'
#
loop_
_entity.id
_entity.type
_entity.pdbx_description
1 polymer ?
#
loop_
_entity_poly.entity_id
_entity_poly.type
_entity_poly.pdbx_seq_one_letter_code
_entity_poly.pdbx_strand_id
1 'polypeptide(L)' 'MQAARVRTAVRMMVGAFLMVGAAVTVIAILMAKIPHFPMKLGFILIGVLRMIAAAFWIRYYYVTLFPTVDVPPPIVNDGL' A
#
# COMPACT_ATOMS: atom_id res chain seq x y z
N MET A 1 17.73 -11.11 4.19
CA MET A 1 17.05 -10.20 3.23
C MET A 1 15.67 -9.74 3.71
N GLN A 2 15.05 -10.44 4.67
CA GLN A 2 13.72 -10.11 5.23
C GLN A 2 13.58 -8.69 5.82
N ALA A 3 14.56 -8.19 6.57
CA ALA A 3 14.52 -6.85 7.16
C ALA A 3 14.41 -5.71 6.12
N ALA A 4 15.04 -5.88 4.95
CA ALA A 4 14.94 -4.92 3.84
C ALA A 4 13.55 -4.96 3.17
N ARG A 5 12.94 -6.14 3.07
CA ARG A 5 11.58 -6.31 2.53
C ARG A 5 10.52 -5.69 3.44
N VAL A 6 10.63 -5.90 4.75
CA VAL A 6 9.74 -5.25 5.74
C VAL A 6 9.87 -3.74 5.68
N ARG A 7 11.09 -3.18 5.66
CA ARG A 7 11.32 -1.73 5.54
C ARG A 7 10.70 -1.16 4.26
N THR A 8 10.80 -1.90 3.15
CA THR A 8 10.20 -1.51 1.86
C THR A 8 8.66 -1.56 1.94
N ALA A 9 8.09 -2.61 2.51
CA ALA A 9 6.65 -2.75 2.68
C ALA A 9 6.06 -1.65 3.60
N VAL A 10 6.75 -1.28 4.68
CA VAL A 10 6.38 -0.16 5.56
C VAL A 10 6.37 1.16 4.78
N ARG A 11 7.44 1.45 4.02
CA ARG A 11 7.51 2.69 3.21
C ARG A 11 6.39 2.77 2.19
N MET A 12 6.10 1.66 1.51
CA MET A 12 4.99 1.58 0.55
C MET A 12 3.63 1.76 1.23
N MET A 13 3.42 1.14 2.38
CA MET A 13 2.19 1.31 3.17
C MET A 13 2.00 2.78 3.58
N VAL A 14 2.99 3.38 4.24
CA VAL A 14 2.92 4.78 4.68
C VAL A 14 2.68 5.72 3.50
N GLY A 15 3.41 5.53 2.39
CA GLY A 15 3.22 6.32 1.18
C GLY A 15 1.80 6.20 0.59
N ALA A 16 1.25 4.98 0.56
CA ALA A 16 -0.11 4.74 0.09
C ALA A 16 -1.17 5.42 0.98
N PHE A 17 -1.02 5.38 2.30
CA PHE A 17 -1.93 6.05 3.23
C PHE A 17 -1.89 7.58 3.08
N LEU A 18 -0.70 8.16 2.92
CA LEU A 18 -0.55 9.59 2.69
C LEU A 18 -1.20 10.02 1.37
N MET A 19 -0.94 9.29 0.28
CA MET A 19 -1.55 9.56 -1.03
C MET A 19 -3.08 9.43 -0.99
N VAL A 20 -3.60 8.37 -0.38
CA VAL A 20 -5.05 8.16 -0.23
C VAL A 20 -5.68 9.26 0.64
N GLY A 21 -5.04 9.64 1.75
CA GLY A 21 -5.51 10.74 2.59
C GLY A 21 -5.57 12.07 1.85
N ALA A 22 -4.54 12.40 1.08
CA ALA A 22 -4.51 13.59 0.24
C ALA A 22 -5.63 13.57 -0.83
N ALA A 23 -5.79 12.45 -1.54
CA ALA A 23 -6.83 12.30 -2.56
C ALA A 23 -8.25 12.41 -1.98
N VAL A 24 -8.52 11.79 -0.83
CA VAL A 24 -9.81 11.90 -0.13
C VAL A 24 -10.08 13.35 0.28
N THR A 25 -9.06 14.07 0.75
CA THR A 25 -9.18 15.50 1.12
C THR A 25 -9.54 16.35 -0.09
N VAL A 26 -8.90 16.13 -1.24
CA VAL A 26 -9.22 16.82 -2.50
C VAL A 26 -10.67 16.52 -2.92
N ILE A 27 -11.10 15.27 -2.87
CA ILE A 27 -12.48 14.89 -3.20
C ILE A 27 -13.48 15.58 -2.26
N ALA A 28 -13.21 15.61 -0.96
CA ALA A 28 -14.07 16.29 0.00
C ALA A 28 -14.19 17.79 -0.28
N ILE A 29 -13.09 18.45 -0.66
CA ILE A 29 -13.10 19.87 -1.07
C ILE A 29 -13.93 20.06 -2.35
N LEU A 30 -13.78 19.19 -3.35
CA LEU A 30 -14.56 19.25 -4.60
C LEU A 30 -16.06 19.08 -4.32
N MET A 31 -16.43 18.14 -3.46
CA MET A 31 -17.82 17.93 -3.04
C MET A 31 -18.40 19.14 -2.32
N ALA A 32 -17.60 19.82 -1.51
CA ALA A 32 -18.03 21.01 -0.77
C ALA A 32 -18.14 22.28 -1.64
N LYS A 33 -17.28 22.41 -2.66
CA LYS A 33 -17.17 23.63 -3.47
C LYS A 33 -17.96 23.61 -4.77
N ILE A 34 -18.27 22.43 -5.31
CA ILE A 34 -18.96 22.29 -6.60
C ILE A 34 -20.41 21.89 -6.34
N PRO A 35 -21.40 22.79 -6.55
CA PRO A 35 -22.79 22.56 -6.14
C PRO A 35 -23.48 21.39 -6.87
N HIS A 36 -22.97 21.02 -8.05
CA HIS A 36 -23.53 19.96 -8.89
C HIS A 36 -22.65 18.70 -8.89
N PHE A 37 -21.71 18.60 -7.95
CA PHE A 37 -20.83 17.44 -7.89
C PHE A 37 -21.65 16.19 -7.51
N PRO A 38 -21.59 15.12 -8.31
CA PRO A 38 -22.35 13.91 -8.03
C PRO A 38 -21.80 13.22 -6.78
N MET A 39 -22.50 13.35 -5.64
CA MET A 39 -22.03 12.79 -4.36
C MET A 39 -21.76 11.28 -4.43
N LYS A 40 -22.58 10.54 -5.18
CA LYS A 40 -22.40 9.10 -5.42
C LYS A 40 -21.02 8.80 -6.03
N LEU A 41 -20.57 9.60 -6.99
CA LEU A 41 -19.25 9.47 -7.60
C LEU A 41 -18.14 9.74 -6.57
N GLY A 42 -18.30 10.77 -5.73
CA GLY A 42 -17.36 11.08 -4.66
C GLY A 42 -17.17 9.92 -3.69
N PHE A 43 -18.26 9.31 -3.21
CA PHE A 43 -18.18 8.14 -2.33
C PHE A 43 -17.56 6.92 -3.03
N ILE A 44 -17.88 6.68 -4.30
CA ILE A 44 -17.26 5.59 -5.08
C ILE A 44 -15.75 5.79 -5.17
N LEU A 45 -15.30 7.01 -5.51
CA LEU A 45 -13.88 7.34 -5.61
C LEU A 45 -13.16 7.17 -4.26
N ILE A 46 -13.77 7.63 -3.16
CA ILE A 46 -13.23 7.43 -1.81
C ILE A 46 -13.15 5.93 -1.49
N GLY A 47 -14.16 5.14 -1.84
CA GLY A 47 -14.18 3.69 -1.66
C GLY A 47 -13.04 2.99 -2.39
N VAL A 48 -12.83 3.31 -3.67
CA VAL A 48 -11.72 2.76 -4.48
C VAL A 48 -10.37 3.13 -3.88
N LEU A 49 -10.18 4.39 -3.47
CA LEU A 49 -8.94 4.84 -2.83
C LEU A 49 -8.67 4.09 -1.53
N ARG A 50 -9.70 3.80 -0.73
CA ARG A 50 -9.58 3.00 0.50
C ARG A 50 -9.19 1.55 0.20
N MET A 51 -9.70 0.96 -0.87
CA MET A 51 -9.28 -0.39 -1.31
C MET A 51 -7.79 -0.44 -1.68
N ILE A 52 -7.26 0.62 -2.31
CA ILE A 52 -5.83 0.72 -2.61
C ILE A 52 -5.01 0.71 -1.31
N ALA A 53 -5.36 1.55 -0.33
CA ALA A 53 -4.68 1.54 0.97
C ALA A 53 -4.75 0.16 1.66
N ALA A 54 -5.90 -0.51 1.59
CA ALA A 54 -6.08 -1.85 2.14
C ALA A 54 -5.18 -2.89 1.46
N ALA A 55 -4.98 -2.82 0.14
CA ALA A 55 -4.08 -3.73 -0.58
C ALA A 55 -2.62 -3.59 -0.10
N PHE A 56 -2.15 -2.36 0.13
CA PHE A 56 -0.80 -2.13 0.68
C PHE A 56 -0.68 -2.60 2.13
N TRP A 57 -1.74 -2.46 2.92
CA TRP A 57 -1.80 -3.00 4.28
C TRP A 57 -1.74 -4.53 4.29
N ILE A 58 -2.49 -5.21 3.41
CA ILE A 58 -2.44 -6.66 3.24
C ILE A 58 -1.04 -7.10 2.85
N ARG A 59 -0.39 -6.40 1.91
CA ARG A 59 0.99 -6.68 1.51
C ARG A 59 1.96 -6.55 2.68
N TYR A 60 1.82 -5.52 3.51
CA TYR A 60 2.62 -5.35 4.73
C TYR A 60 2.41 -6.52 5.71
N TYR A 61 1.17 -6.91 5.97
CA TYR A 61 0.85 -8.06 6.82
C TYR A 61 1.43 -9.36 6.27
N TYR A 62 1.28 -9.61 4.97
CA TYR A 62 1.81 -10.81 4.32
C TYR A 62 3.33 -10.91 4.45
N VAL A 63 4.05 -9.80 4.17
CA VAL A 63 5.51 -9.75 4.32
C VAL A 63 5.93 -9.95 5.77
N THR A 64 5.12 -9.51 6.73
CA THR A 64 5.42 -9.64 8.17
C THR A 64 5.14 -11.06 8.70
N LEU A 65 4.04 -11.69 8.26
CA LEU A 65 3.57 -12.99 8.75
C LEU A 65 4.26 -14.18 8.08
N PHE A 66 4.69 -14.03 6.82
CA PHE A 66 5.33 -15.10 6.05
C PHE A 66 6.76 -14.69 5.67
N PRO A 67 7.71 -14.75 6.63
CA PRO A 67 9.11 -14.58 6.30
C PRO A 67 9.53 -15.73 5.39
N THR A 68 9.80 -15.42 4.12
CA THR A 68 10.46 -16.39 3.24
C THR A 68 11.80 -16.73 3.86
N VAL A 69 11.99 -18.00 4.20
CA VAL A 69 13.29 -18.56 4.56
C VAL A 69 14.20 -18.25 3.37
N ASP A 70 15.15 -17.34 3.58
CA ASP A 70 16.22 -17.09 2.61
C ASP A 70 16.98 -18.42 2.52
N VAL A 71 16.63 -19.28 1.55
CA VAL A 71 17.40 -20.49 1.27
C VAL A 71 18.81 -20.00 0.97
N PRO A 72 19.83 -20.37 1.76
CA PRO A 72 21.19 -19.98 1.44
C PRO A 72 21.47 -20.43 0.01
N PRO A 73 22.07 -19.57 -0.84
CA PRO A 73 22.46 -20.01 -2.17
C PRO A 73 23.24 -21.32 -2.01
N PRO A 74 22.97 -22.34 -2.85
CA PRO A 74 23.68 -23.61 -2.75
C PRO A 74 25.16 -23.28 -2.66
N ILE A 75 25.82 -23.79 -1.62
CA ILE A 75 27.28 -23.68 -1.48
C ILE A 75 27.81 -24.48 -2.66
N VAL A 76 27.99 -23.81 -3.80
CA VAL A 76 28.73 -24.35 -4.92
C VAL A 76 30.16 -24.39 -4.41
N ASN A 77 30.54 -25.57 -3.94
CA ASN A 77 31.92 -25.87 -3.60
C ASN A 77 32.65 -25.93 -4.95
N ASP A 78 33.16 -24.79 -5.41
CA ASP A 78 33.91 -24.62 -6.67
C ASP A 78 35.31 -25.26 -6.56
N GLY A 79 35.37 -26.55 -6.19
CA GLY A 79 36.57 -27.37 -6.27
C GLY A 79 37.32 -27.55 -4.95
N LEU A 80 36.86 -28.52 -4.16
CA LEU A 80 37.75 -29.60 -3.74
C LEU A 80 38.02 -30.51 -4.95
#